data_AF-A0A101M3V9-F1
#
_entry.id   AF-A0A101M3V9-F1
#
_cell.length_a   1.000
_cell.length_b   1.000
_cell.length_c   1.000
_cell.angle_alpha   90.00
_cell.angle_beta   90.00
_cell.angle_gamma   90.00
#
_symmetry.space_group_name_H-M   'P 1'
#
loop_
_entity.id
_entity.type
_entity.pdbx_description
1 polymer ?
#
loop_
_entity_poly.entity_id
_entity_poly.type
_entity_poly.pdbx_seq_one_letter_code
_entity_poly.pdbx_strand_id
1 'polypeptide(L)'
;MLNLPNLSRLTINPISHDPSWPSISAKLPLDIPKFEDKAGEDPLNHVMTFYLWRSSNCLMDDSVHVQLFQRTLTGIAVKWYIMLPHASHNFSTSLEMVFFTHFQLPIHYTTGTKLLTSLR
;
A
#
# COMPACT_ATOMS: atom_id res chain seq x y z
N MET A 1 11.73 20.77 21.66
CA MET A 1 10.26 20.68 21.55
C MET A 1 9.90 19.31 21.02
N LEU A 2 9.31 18.44 21.85
CA LEU A 2 8.78 17.16 21.38
C LEU A 2 7.52 17.44 20.56
N ASN A 3 7.56 17.22 19.25
CA ASN A 3 6.38 17.26 18.41
C ASN A 3 5.48 16.07 18.77
N LEU A 4 4.36 16.34 19.44
CA LEU A 4 3.34 15.35 19.74
C LEU A 4 2.71 14.88 18.42
N PRO A 5 2.55 13.56 18.17
CA PRO A 5 1.86 13.09 16.98
C PRO A 5 0.40 13.56 17.02
N ASN A 6 -0.02 14.34 16.02
CA ASN A 6 -1.35 14.91 15.96
C ASN A 6 -2.39 13.80 15.72
N LEU A 7 -3.16 13.47 16.77
CA LEU A 7 -4.16 12.39 16.78
C LEU A 7 -5.41 12.71 15.93
N SER A 8 -5.62 13.97 15.51
CA SER A 8 -6.70 14.32 14.57
C SER A 8 -6.50 13.73 13.16
N ARG A 9 -5.29 13.21 12.88
CA ARG A 9 -4.92 12.50 11.66
C ARG A 9 -5.53 11.10 11.53
N LEU A 10 -6.15 10.57 12.59
CA LEU A 10 -6.77 9.24 12.58
C LEU A 10 -8.21 9.22 12.04
N THR A 11 -8.84 10.40 11.85
CA THR A 11 -10.29 10.44 11.67
C THR A 11 -10.81 10.65 10.26
N ILE A 12 -10.08 11.24 9.31
CA ILE A 12 -10.58 11.39 7.93
C ILE A 12 -9.37 11.44 6.99
N ASN A 13 -9.10 10.35 6.25
CA ASN A 13 -8.01 10.17 5.28
C ASN A 13 -6.62 10.63 5.77
N PRO A 14 -5.73 9.71 6.18
CA PRO A 14 -4.50 10.05 6.90
C PRO A 14 -3.39 10.70 6.03
N ILE A 15 -3.71 11.10 4.80
CA ILE A 15 -2.80 11.74 3.86
C ILE A 15 -3.29 13.13 3.49
N SER A 16 -2.34 14.08 3.50
CA SER A 16 -2.48 15.37 2.83
C SER A 16 -2.55 15.13 1.33
N HIS A 17 -3.76 14.89 0.82
CA HIS A 17 -3.98 14.85 -0.62
C HIS A 17 -3.73 16.23 -1.21
N ASP A 18 -3.32 16.28 -2.47
CA ASP A 18 -3.31 17.53 -3.21
C ASP A 18 -4.73 18.12 -3.19
N PRO A 19 -4.94 19.35 -2.68
CA PRO A 19 -6.25 19.97 -2.60
C PRO A 19 -6.95 20.13 -3.96
N SER A 20 -6.19 20.05 -5.06
CA SER A 20 -6.72 20.10 -6.43
C SER A 20 -7.33 18.79 -6.91
N TRP A 21 -7.15 17.69 -6.19
CA TRP A 21 -7.67 16.38 -6.61
C TRP A 21 -9.17 16.23 -6.35
N PRO A 22 -9.88 15.48 -7.22
CA PRO A 22 -11.28 15.20 -7.00
C PRO A 22 -11.47 14.42 -5.71
N SER A 23 -12.46 14.83 -4.91
CA SER A 23 -12.84 14.10 -3.71
C SER A 23 -13.38 12.73 -4.09
N ILE A 24 -12.80 11.66 -3.55
CA ILE A 24 -13.36 10.32 -3.72
C ILE A 24 -14.71 10.23 -3.01
N SER A 25 -15.74 9.80 -3.75
CA SER A 25 -17.07 9.50 -3.22
C SER A 25 -16.98 8.55 -2.01
N ALA A 26 -17.73 8.85 -0.95
CA ALA A 26 -17.83 7.98 0.22
C ALA A 26 -18.55 6.65 -0.08
N LYS A 27 -19.26 6.56 -1.21
CA LYS A 27 -19.95 5.34 -1.67
C LYS A 27 -19.01 4.49 -2.54
N LEU A 28 -17.90 4.01 -1.96
CA LEU A 28 -17.12 2.97 -2.61
C LEU A 28 -17.80 1.61 -2.45
N PRO A 29 -17.66 0.71 -3.44
CA PRO A 29 -18.02 -0.68 -3.27
C PRO A 29 -17.33 -1.30 -2.05
N LEU A 30 -18.07 -2.08 -1.27
CA LEU A 30 -17.60 -2.69 -0.01
C LEU A 30 -16.54 -3.79 -0.23
N ASP A 31 -16.45 -4.31 -1.44
CA ASP A 31 -15.57 -5.41 -1.87
C ASP A 31 -14.17 -4.93 -2.29
N ILE A 32 -13.79 -3.69 -1.96
CA ILE A 32 -12.44 -3.20 -2.22
C ILE A 32 -11.40 -4.15 -1.58
N PRO A 33 -10.39 -4.63 -2.35
CA PRO A 33 -9.43 -5.59 -1.85
C PRO A 33 -8.64 -5.02 -0.68
N LYS A 34 -8.27 -5.88 0.27
CA LYS A 34 -7.58 -5.52 1.50
C LYS A 34 -6.23 -6.20 1.60
N PHE A 35 -5.25 -5.46 2.12
CA PHE A 35 -3.90 -5.93 2.40
C PHE A 35 -3.51 -5.51 3.81
N GLU A 36 -3.00 -6.46 4.60
CA GLU A 36 -2.63 -6.25 6.00
C GLU A 36 -1.14 -6.51 6.27
N ASP A 37 -0.44 -7.17 5.32
CA ASP A 37 0.90 -7.75 5.46
C ASP A 37 0.90 -9.01 6.36
N LYS A 38 -0.06 -9.91 6.13
CA LYS A 38 -0.12 -11.21 6.81
C LYS A 38 0.73 -12.26 6.10
N ALA A 39 1.16 -13.27 6.86
CA ALA A 39 1.83 -14.44 6.30
C ALA A 39 0.95 -15.08 5.21
N GLY A 40 1.48 -15.18 3.99
CA GLY A 40 0.78 -15.72 2.82
C GLY A 40 0.03 -14.68 1.97
N GLU A 41 -0.05 -13.41 2.40
CA GLU A 41 -0.44 -12.33 1.50
C GLU A 41 0.70 -12.03 0.52
N ASP A 42 0.36 -11.91 -0.76
CA ASP A 42 1.30 -11.54 -1.82
C ASP A 42 1.04 -10.09 -2.26
N PRO A 43 2.01 -9.18 -2.05
CA PRO A 43 1.92 -7.79 -2.48
C PRO A 43 1.64 -7.66 -3.98
N LEU A 44 2.20 -8.54 -4.81
CA LEU A 44 2.01 -8.51 -6.27
C LEU A 44 0.57 -8.87 -6.63
N ASN A 45 0.06 -9.97 -6.07
CA ASN A 45 -1.33 -10.38 -6.25
C ASN A 45 -2.31 -9.32 -5.72
N HIS A 46 -1.98 -8.64 -4.62
CA HIS A 46 -2.80 -7.54 -4.10
C HIS A 46 -2.93 -6.39 -5.09
N VAL A 47 -1.80 -5.89 -5.60
CA VAL A 47 -1.79 -4.80 -6.59
C VAL A 47 -2.55 -5.20 -7.86
N MET A 48 -2.35 -6.42 -8.36
CA MET A 48 -3.09 -6.94 -9.52
C MET A 48 -4.61 -7.00 -9.27
N THR A 49 -5.01 -7.52 -8.10
CA THR A 49 -6.43 -7.59 -7.70
C THR A 49 -7.05 -6.20 -7.59
N PHE A 50 -6.30 -5.25 -7.03
CA PHE A 50 -6.72 -3.85 -6.95
C PHE A 50 -6.90 -3.20 -8.33
N TYR A 51 -5.97 -3.44 -9.27
CA TYR A 51 -6.12 -2.97 -10.65
C TYR A 51 -7.36 -3.54 -11.33
N LEU A 52 -7.62 -4.84 -11.19
CA LEU A 52 -8.81 -5.48 -11.75
C LEU A 52 -10.08 -4.90 -11.14
N TRP A 53 -10.13 -4.75 -9.81
CA TRP A 53 -11.28 -4.16 -9.12
C TRP A 53 -11.53 -2.71 -9.56
N ARG A 54 -10.48 -1.88 -9.70
CA ARG A 54 -10.64 -0.51 -10.26
C ARG A 54 -11.20 -0.55 -11.67
N SER A 55 -10.69 -1.46 -12.50
CA SER A 55 -11.13 -1.61 -13.89
C SER A 55 -12.63 -1.96 -13.97
N SER A 56 -13.07 -2.94 -13.18
CA SER A 56 -14.48 -3.35 -13.08
C SER A 56 -15.41 -2.24 -12.58
N ASN A 57 -14.88 -1.27 -11.84
CA ASN A 57 -15.64 -0.12 -11.32
C ASN A 57 -15.44 1.18 -12.13
N CYS A 58 -14.76 1.12 -13.28
CA CYS A 58 -14.44 2.26 -14.13
C CYS A 58 -13.63 3.39 -13.44
N LEU A 59 -12.79 3.04 -12.47
CA LEU A 59 -11.99 3.98 -11.67
C LEU A 59 -10.57 4.15 -12.26
N MET A 60 -10.48 4.73 -13.46
CA MET A 60 -9.22 4.74 -14.24
C MET A 60 -8.28 5.92 -13.97
N ASP A 61 -8.76 6.98 -13.31
CA ASP A 61 -7.97 8.17 -13.00
C ASP A 61 -6.83 7.87 -12.01
N ASP A 62 -5.62 8.33 -12.31
CA ASP A 62 -4.43 8.14 -11.47
C ASP A 62 -4.53 8.89 -10.12
N SER A 63 -5.20 10.05 -10.10
CA SER A 63 -5.46 10.77 -8.84
C SER A 63 -6.41 9.97 -7.93
N VAL A 64 -7.31 9.21 -8.55
CA VAL A 64 -8.22 8.28 -7.87
C VAL A 64 -7.46 7.01 -7.45
N HIS A 65 -6.50 6.55 -8.24
CA HIS A 65 -5.63 5.43 -7.87
C HIS A 65 -4.99 5.66 -6.50
N VAL A 66 -4.19 6.72 -6.35
CA VAL A 66 -3.42 6.98 -5.13
C VAL A 66 -4.35 7.06 -3.90
N GLN A 67 -5.48 7.76 -4.06
CA GLN A 67 -6.48 7.92 -3.00
C GLN A 67 -7.27 6.64 -2.68
N LEU A 68 -7.41 5.70 -3.61
CA LEU A 68 -8.04 4.39 -3.37
C LEU A 68 -7.07 3.38 -2.80
N PHE A 69 -5.82 3.41 -3.22
CA PHE A 69 -4.80 2.48 -2.80
C PHE A 69 -4.66 2.47 -1.27
N GLN A 70 -4.67 3.64 -0.63
CA GLN A 70 -4.68 3.74 0.84
C GLN A 70 -5.85 3.00 1.49
N ARG A 71 -7.02 2.98 0.85
CA ARG A 71 -8.24 2.32 1.37
C ARG A 71 -8.17 0.81 1.24
N THR A 72 -7.21 0.29 0.47
CA THR A 72 -6.90 -1.13 0.42
C THR A 72 -6.03 -1.57 1.60
N LEU A 73 -5.31 -0.66 2.24
CA LEU A 73 -4.37 -1.00 3.31
C LEU A 73 -5.07 -1.06 4.67
N THR A 74 -4.69 -2.05 5.47
CA THR A 74 -5.20 -2.28 6.83
C THR A 74 -4.06 -2.69 7.77
N GLY A 75 -4.32 -2.78 9.07
CA GLY A 75 -3.36 -3.31 10.06
C GLY A 75 -1.95 -2.70 10.00
N ILE A 76 -0.94 -3.52 9.69
CA ILE A 76 0.47 -3.08 9.61
C ILE A 76 0.69 -2.27 8.34
N ALA A 77 0.11 -2.68 7.23
CA ALA A 77 0.27 -2.01 5.95
C ALA A 77 -0.21 -0.56 5.95
N VAL A 78 -1.33 -0.26 6.62
CA VAL A 78 -1.80 1.14 6.73
C VAL A 78 -0.87 1.97 7.63
N LYS A 79 -0.26 1.38 8.67
CA LYS A 79 0.71 2.09 9.52
C LYS A 79 1.95 2.48 8.73
N TRP A 80 2.50 1.55 7.94
CA TRP A 80 3.60 1.82 7.01
C TRP A 80 3.27 3.00 6.09
N TYR A 81 2.08 2.97 5.48
CA TYR A 81 1.65 4.01 4.54
C TYR A 81 1.58 5.41 5.17
N ILE A 82 1.09 5.52 6.42
CA ILE A 82 1.01 6.78 7.17
C ILE A 82 2.40 7.33 7.55
N MET A 83 3.40 6.45 7.65
CA MET A 83 4.79 6.80 7.98
C MET A 83 5.61 7.27 6.76
N LEU A 84 5.07 7.16 5.53
CA LEU A 84 5.76 7.63 4.34
C LEU A 84 5.94 9.16 4.36
N PRO A 85 7.08 9.70 3.88
CA PRO A 85 7.27 11.14 3.75
C PRO A 85 6.19 11.76 2.86
N HIS A 86 5.55 12.83 3.35
CA HIS A 86 4.38 13.47 2.71
C HIS A 86 4.59 14.02 1.28
N ALA A 87 5.82 14.03 0.77
CA ALA A 87 6.20 14.76 -0.45
C ALA A 87 6.27 13.92 -1.75
N SER A 88 6.04 12.61 -1.72
CA SER A 88 6.61 11.73 -2.78
C SER A 88 5.65 11.01 -3.73
N HIS A 89 4.32 11.10 -3.58
CA HIS A 89 3.42 10.22 -4.35
C HIS A 89 2.34 10.98 -5.13
N ASN A 90 2.78 11.85 -6.03
CA ASN A 90 1.89 12.47 -7.02
C ASN A 90 1.46 11.48 -8.13
N PHE A 91 2.10 10.31 -8.20
CA PHE A 91 1.88 9.31 -9.23
C PHE A 91 1.72 7.91 -8.63
N SER A 92 0.79 7.14 -9.19
CA SER A 92 0.50 5.75 -8.86
C SER A 92 1.75 4.87 -8.93
N THR A 93 2.54 5.02 -10.00
CA THR A 93 3.78 4.26 -10.24
C THR A 93 4.83 4.44 -9.13
N SER A 94 5.01 5.67 -8.63
CA SER A 94 5.95 5.93 -7.52
C SER A 94 5.50 5.28 -6.22
N LEU A 95 4.20 5.24 -5.97
CA LEU A 95 3.65 4.60 -4.79
C LEU A 95 3.81 3.07 -4.84
N GLU A 96 3.52 2.46 -5.99
CA GLU A 96 3.67 1.02 -6.18
C GLU A 96 5.11 0.56 -6.03
N MET A 97 6.08 1.30 -6.57
CA MET A 97 7.50 0.99 -6.37
C MET A 97 7.88 0.98 -4.89
N VAL A 98 7.42 1.96 -4.13
CA VAL A 98 7.71 2.06 -2.68
C VAL A 98 7.00 0.95 -1.91
N PHE A 99 5.76 0.60 -2.31
CA PHE A 99 5.02 -0.54 -1.78
C PHE A 99 5.75 -1.86 -2.00
N PHE A 100 6.14 -2.15 -3.24
CA PHE A 100 6.89 -3.38 -3.56
C PHE A 100 8.25 -3.41 -2.88
N THR A 101 8.97 -2.28 -2.83
CA THR A 101 10.24 -2.22 -2.09
C THR A 101 10.04 -2.55 -0.62
N HIS A 102 8.91 -2.20 -0.01
CA HIS A 102 8.69 -2.50 1.40
C HIS A 102 8.21 -3.94 1.64
N PHE A 103 7.19 -4.39 0.92
CA PHE A 103 6.51 -5.68 1.20
C PHE A 103 6.98 -6.85 0.33
N GLN A 104 7.53 -6.58 -0.86
CA GLN A 104 7.99 -7.63 -1.78
C GLN A 104 9.45 -8.05 -1.52
N LEU A 105 10.24 -7.24 -0.79
CA LEU A 105 11.62 -7.60 -0.49
C LEU A 105 11.68 -8.89 0.35
N PRO A 106 12.34 -9.95 -0.13
CA PRO A 106 12.58 -11.13 0.67
C PRO A 106 13.73 -10.81 1.63
N ILE A 107 13.44 -10.53 2.90
CA ILE A 107 14.43 -10.78 3.96
C ILE A 107 13.97 -11.98 4.77
N HIS A 108 13.94 -13.12 4.08
CA HIS A 108 14.22 -14.40 4.70
C HIS A 108 15.16 -15.17 3.76
N TYR A 109 16.45 -14.80 3.79
CA TYR A 109 17.51 -15.81 3.69
C TYR A 109 17.45 -16.71 4.93
N THR A 110 16.35 -17.43 5.12
CA THR A 110 16.22 -18.44 6.16
C THR A 110 15.58 -19.68 5.55
N THR A 111 16.26 -20.28 4.58
CA THR A 111 16.24 -21.73 4.33
C THR A 111 17.41 -22.07 3.40
N GLY A 112 18.43 -22.76 3.93
CA GLY A 112 19.27 -23.62 3.09
C GLY A 112 20.79 -23.43 3.11
N THR A 113 21.44 -23.29 4.27
CA THR A 113 22.82 -23.79 4.43
C THR A 113 22.87 -25.31 4.32
N LYS A 114 22.62 -25.85 3.12
CA LYS A 114 22.93 -27.23 2.73
C LYS A 114 23.29 -27.27 1.24
N LEU A 115 24.31 -26.52 0.86
CA LEU A 115 25.04 -26.80 -0.38
C LEU A 115 26.38 -27.46 -0.01
N LEU A 116 26.44 -28.75 -0.30
CA LEU A 116 27.63 -29.55 -0.63
C LEU A 116 28.69 -29.79 0.46
N THR A 117 28.44 -30.77 1.34
CA THR A 117 29.50 -31.62 1.93
C THR A 117 29.48 -33.06 1.40
N SER A 118 28.96 -33.30 0.20
CA SER A 118 29.17 -34.57 -0.52
C SER A 118 30.02 -34.35 -1.76
N LEU A 119 31.27 -33.95 -1.56
CA LEU A 119 32.35 -34.38 -2.43
C LEU A 119 33.09 -35.46 -1.64
N ARG A 120 32.86 -36.71 -2.00
CA ARG A 120 33.69 -37.85 -1.63
C ARG A 120 34.19 -38.47 -2.92
#